data_AF-A0A4R9LVT3-F1
#
_entry.id   AF-A0A4R9LVT3-F1
#
_cell.length_a   1.000
_cell.length_b   1.000
_cell.length_c   1.000
_cell.angle_alpha   90.00
_cell.angle_beta   90.00
_cell.angle_gamma   90.00
#
_symmetry.space_group_name_H-M   'P 1'
#
loop_
_entity.id
_entity.type
_entity.pdbx_description
1 polymer ?
#
loop_
_entity_poly.entity_id
_entity_poly.type
_entity_poly.pdbx_seq_one_letter_code
_entity_poly.pdbx_strand_id
1 'polypeptide(L)'
;MDKKLESSKKIQDRLSRLEGHLKSVKRMVEEGKPCNDVIHQIAAVQAALSKVAKLMIEDHFSHSILAQTKSPELKTDLKEFMASIDNYFRTIH
;
A
#
# COMPACT_ATOMS: atom_id res chain seq x y z
N MET A 1 -7.87 -20.51 2.45
CA MET A 1 -8.16 -20.40 1.00
C MET A 1 -7.29 -19.28 0.46
N ASP A 2 -6.02 -19.59 0.21
CA ASP A 2 -5.03 -18.59 -0.22
C ASP A 2 -5.22 -18.33 -1.71
N LYS A 3 -6.06 -17.34 -2.03
CA LYS A 3 -6.21 -16.87 -3.40
C LYS A 3 -4.88 -16.27 -3.84
N LYS A 4 -4.33 -16.76 -4.95
CA LYS A 4 -3.14 -16.18 -5.60
C LYS A 4 -3.43 -14.69 -5.83
N LEU A 5 -2.46 -13.83 -5.50
CA LEU A 5 -2.51 -12.41 -5.82
C LEU A 5 -2.64 -12.31 -7.35
N GLU A 6 -3.88 -12.24 -7.84
CA GLU A 6 -4.17 -11.99 -9.25
C GLU A 6 -3.49 -10.66 -9.54
N SER A 7 -2.44 -10.75 -10.34
CA SER A 7 -1.46 -9.71 -10.53
C SER A 7 -2.13 -8.47 -11.11
N SER A 8 -2.68 -7.61 -10.25
CA SER A 8 -3.14 -6.30 -10.67
C SER A 8 -1.92 -5.57 -11.17
N LYS A 9 -1.83 -5.39 -12.49
CA LYS A 9 -0.74 -4.67 -13.17
C LYS A 9 -0.44 -3.33 -12.45
N LYS A 10 -1.47 -2.69 -11.90
CA LYS A 10 -1.38 -1.50 -11.06
C LYS A 10 -0.51 -1.67 -9.80
N ILE A 11 -0.58 -2.82 -9.12
CA ILE A 11 0.25 -3.16 -7.96
C ILE A 11 1.70 -3.37 -8.42
N GLN A 12 1.91 -4.16 -9.48
CA GLN A 12 3.25 -4.40 -10.04
C GLN A 12 3.92 -3.09 -10.45
N ASP A 13 3.22 -2.23 -11.21
CA ASP A 13 3.75 -0.94 -11.64
C ASP A 13 4.12 -0.03 -10.46
N ARG A 14 3.43 -0.14 -9.32
CA ARG A 14 3.74 0.63 -8.11
C ARG A 14 4.95 0.07 -7.37
N LEU A 15 5.07 -1.26 -7.29
CA LEU A 15 6.24 -1.93 -6.74
C LEU A 15 7.50 -1.62 -7.56
N SER A 16 7.42 -1.60 -8.90
CA SER A 16 8.56 -1.22 -9.75
C SER A 16 9.03 0.22 -9.51
N ARG A 17 8.09 1.15 -9.28
CA ARG A 17 8.45 2.54 -8.91
C ARG A 17 9.11 2.61 -7.53
N LEU A 18 8.61 1.85 -6.56
CA LEU A 18 9.19 1.74 -5.22
C LEU A 18 10.62 1.19 -5.27
N GLU A 19 10.89 0.20 -6.12
CA GLU A 19 12.23 -0.32 -6.34
C GLU A 19 13.18 0.77 -6.84
N GLY A 20 12.73 1.59 -7.80
CA GLY A 20 13.49 2.75 -8.29
C GLY A 20 13.77 3.78 -7.18
N HIS A 21 12.78 4.09 -6.34
CA HIS A 21 12.98 4.98 -5.20
C HIS A 21 13.97 4.43 -4.19
N LEU A 22 13.90 3.12 -3.87
CA LEU A 22 14.83 2.49 -2.94
C LEU A 22 16.26 2.46 -3.49
N LYS A 23 16.44 2.21 -4.79
CA LYS A 23 17.73 2.35 -5.48
C LYS A 23 18.27 3.78 -5.37
N SER A 24 17.40 4.79 -5.49
CA SER A 24 17.80 6.19 -5.30
C SER A 24 18.26 6.46 -3.86
N VAL A 25 17.53 5.97 -2.84
CA VAL A 25 17.94 6.10 -1.43
C VAL A 25 19.32 5.50 -1.22
N LYS A 26 19.56 4.29 -1.73
CA LYS A 26 20.87 3.63 -1.65
C LYS A 26 21.97 4.51 -2.26
N ARG A 27 21.75 5.04 -3.47
CA ARG A 27 22.71 5.94 -4.13
C ARG A 27 22.95 7.23 -3.33
N MET A 28 21.92 7.81 -2.72
CA MET A 28 22.07 9.00 -1.89
C MET A 28 22.98 8.75 -0.68
N VAL A 29 22.90 7.56 -0.08
CA VAL A 29 23.80 7.14 1.01
C VAL A 29 25.23 6.96 0.50
N GLU A 30 25.40 6.28 -0.64
CA GLU A 30 26.72 6.06 -1.27
C GLU A 30 27.40 7.38 -1.67
N GLU A 31 26.64 8.36 -2.14
CA GLU A 31 27.11 9.70 -2.52
C GLU A 31 27.29 10.66 -1.32
N GLY A 32 26.95 10.23 -0.10
CA GLY A 32 27.06 11.07 1.10
C GLY A 32 26.14 12.30 1.11
N LYS A 33 24.91 12.17 0.59
CA LYS A 33 23.91 13.25 0.62
C LYS A 33 23.53 13.63 2.06
N PRO A 34 23.02 14.87 2.29
CA PRO A 34 22.58 15.30 3.60
C PRO A 34 21.58 14.32 4.25
N CYS A 35 21.75 14.06 5.55
CA CYS A 35 20.91 13.11 6.28
C CYS A 35 19.42 13.43 6.19
N ASN A 36 19.06 14.72 6.25
CA ASN A 36 17.67 15.18 6.15
C ASN A 36 17.03 14.77 4.81
N ASP A 37 17.77 14.89 3.71
CA ASP A 37 17.28 14.52 2.37
C ASP A 37 17.05 13.02 2.26
N VAL A 38 17.99 12.22 2.79
CA VAL A 38 17.87 10.75 2.83
C VAL A 38 16.67 10.32 3.66
N ILE A 39 16.49 10.91 4.85
CA ILE A 39 15.34 10.64 5.73
C ILE A 39 14.02 10.99 5.03
N HIS A 40 13.96 12.15 4.38
CA HIS A 40 12.77 12.56 3.64
C HIS A 40 12.43 11.59 2.51
N GLN A 41 13.44 11.12 1.77
CA GLN A 41 13.24 10.13 0.71
C GLN A 41 12.78 8.77 1.27
N ILE A 42 13.29 8.34 2.43
CA ILE A 42 12.82 7.12 3.12
C ILE A 42 11.35 7.26 3.51
N ALA A 43 10.94 8.39 4.06
CA ALA A 43 9.54 8.65 4.40
C ALA A 43 8.63 8.58 3.16
N ALA A 44 9.09 9.13 2.01
CA ALA A 44 8.38 9.00 0.75
C ALA A 44 8.23 7.54 0.29
N VAL A 45 9.25 6.71 0.47
CA VAL A 45 9.19 5.26 0.18
C VAL A 45 8.17 4.57 1.09
N GLN A 46 8.20 4.83 2.39
CA GLN A 46 7.25 4.26 3.35
C GLN A 46 5.80 4.66 3.03
N ALA A 47 5.56 5.91 2.67
CA ALA A 47 4.24 6.41 2.28
C ALA A 47 3.74 5.74 0.98
N ALA A 48 4.64 5.55 0.01
CA ALA A 48 4.31 4.85 -1.23
C ALA A 48 4.03 3.36 -0.99
N LEU A 49 4.79 2.70 -0.11
CA LEU A 49 4.55 1.29 0.25
C LEU A 49 3.22 1.11 0.98
N SER A 50 2.89 2.01 1.90
CA SER A 50 1.59 2.02 2.61
C SER A 50 0.42 2.10 1.64
N LYS A 51 0.53 2.90 0.57
CA LYS A 51 -0.48 2.96 -0.50
C LYS A 51 -0.61 1.64 -1.27
N VAL A 52 0.48 0.89 -1.46
CA VAL A 52 0.42 -0.43 -2.11
C VAL A 52 -0.26 -1.45 -1.20
N ALA A 53 0.09 -1.47 0.09
CA ALA A 53 -0.54 -2.36 1.07
C ALA A 53 -2.06 -2.12 1.14
N LYS A 54 -2.48 -0.85 1.19
CA LYS A 54 -3.88 -0.45 1.11
C LYS A 54 -4.58 -1.01 -0.13
N LEU A 55 -3.99 -0.85 -1.32
CA LEU A 55 -4.58 -1.36 -2.57
C LEU A 55 -4.74 -2.89 -2.56
N MET A 56 -3.78 -3.62 -1.97
CA MET A 56 -3.87 -5.08 -1.84
C MET A 56 -5.00 -5.50 -0.91
N ILE A 57 -5.17 -4.77 0.19
CA ILE A 57 -6.27 -4.98 1.15
C ILE A 57 -7.61 -4.71 0.42
N GLU A 58 -7.78 -3.54 -0.19
CA GLU A 58 -8.98 -3.19 -0.95
C GLU A 58 -9.35 -4.25 -1.99
N ASP A 59 -8.38 -4.73 -2.76
CA ASP A 59 -8.58 -5.74 -3.79
C ASP A 59 -9.01 -7.09 -3.20
N HIS A 60 -8.35 -7.53 -2.13
CA HIS A 60 -8.67 -8.78 -1.44
C HIS A 60 -10.09 -8.75 -0.85
N PHE A 61 -10.45 -7.68 -0.14
CA PHE A 61 -11.75 -7.54 0.51
C PHE A 61 -12.89 -7.37 -0.49
N SER A 62 -12.70 -6.56 -1.54
CA SER A 62 -13.72 -6.29 -2.56
C SER A 62 -14.06 -7.53 -3.38
N HIS A 63 -13.04 -8.27 -3.82
CA HIS A 63 -13.26 -9.44 -4.67
C HIS A 63 -13.59 -10.71 -3.91
N SER A 64 -13.12 -10.86 -2.66
CA SER A 64 -13.31 -12.12 -1.93
C SER A 64 -14.53 -12.05 -1.01
N ILE A 65 -14.70 -11.00 -0.22
CA ILE A 65 -15.71 -11.00 0.83
C ILE A 65 -17.01 -10.35 0.34
N LEU A 66 -16.92 -9.16 -0.28
CA LEU A 66 -18.10 -8.44 -0.76
C LEU A 66 -18.81 -9.17 -1.92
N ALA A 67 -18.06 -9.83 -2.79
CA ALA A 67 -18.63 -10.58 -3.92
C ALA A 67 -19.31 -11.89 -3.50
N GLN A 68 -18.89 -12.50 -2.39
CA GLN A 68 -19.42 -13.79 -1.93
C GLN A 68 -20.55 -13.62 -0.90
N THR A 69 -20.62 -12.49 -0.19
CA THR A 69 -21.66 -12.24 0.82
C THR A 69 -22.98 -11.74 0.23
N LYS A 70 -24.09 -12.29 0.74
CA LYS A 70 -25.46 -11.83 0.46
C LYS A 70 -26.03 -10.89 1.52
N SER A 71 -25.40 -10.77 2.70
CA SER A 71 -25.87 -9.89 3.79
C SER A 71 -25.56 -8.41 3.49
N PRO A 72 -26.56 -7.53 3.46
CA PRO A 72 -26.36 -6.09 3.33
C PRO A 72 -25.62 -5.47 4.53
N GLU A 73 -25.87 -5.97 5.73
CA GLU A 73 -25.26 -5.49 6.98
C GLU A 73 -23.75 -5.72 6.95
N LEU A 74 -23.33 -6.95 6.63
CA LEU A 74 -21.90 -7.29 6.53
C LEU A 74 -21.18 -6.48 5.44
N LYS A 75 -21.86 -6.14 4.34
CA LYS A 75 -21.29 -5.26 3.30
C LYS A 75 -21.05 -3.84 3.82
N THR A 76 -21.90 -3.36 4.72
CA THR A 76 -21.80 -2.04 5.33
C THR A 76 -20.63 -2.03 6.32
N ASP A 77 -20.58 -2.98 7.24
CA ASP A 77 -19.51 -3.11 8.24
C ASP A 77 -18.12 -3.21 7.58
N LEU A 78 -18.01 -3.99 6.50
CA LEU A 78 -16.75 -4.12 5.76
C LEU A 78 -16.31 -2.81 5.11
N LYS A 79 -17.24 -1.98 4.62
CA LYS A 79 -16.90 -0.66 4.07
C LYS A 79 -16.40 0.28 5.17
N GLU A 80 -17.03 0.26 6.34
CA GLU A 80 -16.61 1.08 7.48
C GLU A 80 -15.23 0.65 8.01
N PHE A 81 -14.98 -0.66 8.05
CA PHE A 81 -13.66 -1.20 8.39
C PHE A 81 -12.59 -0.75 7.40
N MET A 82 -12.87 -0.80 6.09
CA MET A 82 -11.96 -0.30 5.05
C MET A 82 -11.67 1.20 5.20
N ALA A 83 -12.68 2.01 5.53
CA ALA A 83 -12.49 3.43 5.81
C ALA A 83 -11.63 3.66 7.06
N SER A 84 -11.70 2.77 8.06
CA SER A 84 -10.85 2.83 9.25
C SER A 84 -9.40 2.47 8.93
N ILE A 85 -9.16 1.45 8.10
CA ILE A 85 -7.83 1.11 7.58
C ILE A 85 -7.23 2.28 6.81
N ASP A 86 -8.04 2.96 5.99
CA ASP A 86 -7.61 4.15 5.24
C ASP A 86 -7.12 5.28 6.14
N ASN A 87 -7.84 5.54 7.23
CA ASN A 87 -7.44 6.55 8.21
C ASN A 87 -6.17 6.13 8.96
N TYR A 88 -6.03 4.85 9.31
CA TYR A 88 -4.82 4.31 9.93
C TYR A 88 -3.58 4.58 9.06
N PHE A 89 -3.64 4.25 7.76
CA PHE A 89 -2.51 4.50 6.84
C PHE A 89 -2.23 5.99 6.57
N ARG A 90 -3.19 6.89 6.81
CA ARG A 90 -3.00 8.35 6.71
C ARG A 90 -2.33 8.95 7.95
N THR A 91 -2.40 8.28 9.10
CA THR A 91 -1.93 8.83 10.40
C THR A 91 -0.50 8.41 10.73
N ILE A 92 0.09 7.48 9.96
CA ILE A 92 1.46 6.96 10.18
C ILE A 92 2.54 7.82 9.47
N HIS A 93 2.16 8.94 8.86
CA HIS A 93 3.06 9.99 8.34
C HIS A 93 2.53 11.37 8.71
#